data_AF-A0A7Y0SF53-F1
#
_entry.id   AF-A0A7Y0SF53-F1
#
_cell.length_a   1.000
_cell.length_b   1.000
_cell.length_c   1.000
_cell.angle_alpha   90.00
_cell.angle_beta   90.00
_cell.angle_gamma   90.00
#
_symmetry.space_group_name_H-M   'P 1'
#
loop_
_entity.id
_entity.type
_entity.pdbx_description
1 polymer ?
#
loop_
_entity_poly.entity_id
_entity_poly.type
_entity_poly.pdbx_seq_one_letter_code
_entity_poly.pdbx_strand_id
1 'polypeptide(L)' 'MENMTQENIKIDICNQAIETLKLNRSVLQPQLFDSIEKQLEWLVSYFEGTSNERSKLFELTFGHYAAREIDPRERDL' A
#
# COMPACT_ATOMS: atom_id res chain seq x y z
N MET A 1 7.04 1.56 -28.24
CA MET A 1 7.07 0.84 -26.96
C MET A 1 7.63 1.83 -25.96
N GLU A 2 6.80 2.41 -25.11
CA GLU A 2 7.31 3.23 -24.01
C GLU A 2 8.19 2.34 -23.14
N ASN A 3 9.40 2.79 -22.82
CA ASN A 3 10.25 2.09 -21.88
C ASN A 3 9.59 2.21 -20.52
N MET A 4 8.91 1.14 -20.09
CA MET A 4 8.31 1.05 -18.78
C MET A 4 9.44 1.05 -17.74
N THR A 5 9.58 2.16 -17.02
CA THR A 5 10.59 2.28 -15.96
C THR A 5 10.18 1.41 -14.78
N GLN A 6 11.14 1.05 -13.93
CA GLN A 6 10.87 0.32 -12.69
C GLN A 6 9.89 1.10 -11.80
N GLU A 7 9.96 2.42 -11.84
CA GLU A 7 9.10 3.36 -11.14
C GLU A 7 7.67 3.26 -11.67
N ASN A 8 7.46 3.25 -12.99
CA ASN A 8 6.13 3.09 -13.58
C ASN A 8 5.48 1.76 -13.19
N ILE A 9 6.24 0.66 -13.19
CA ILE A 9 5.74 -0.65 -12.74
C ILE A 9 5.29 -0.58 -11.28
N LYS A 10 6.06 0.07 -10.42
CA LYS A 10 5.73 0.20 -8.99
C LYS A 10 4.49 1.08 -8.78
N ILE A 11 4.35 2.16 -9.54
CA ILE A 11 3.17 3.04 -9.53
C ILE A 11 1.93 2.25 -9.95
N ASP A 12 2.01 1.51 -11.05
CA ASP A 12 0.90 0.67 -11.54
C ASP A 12 0.46 -0.36 -10.50
N ILE A 13 1.40 -1.02 -9.84
CA ILE A 13 1.11 -1.97 -8.75
C ILE A 13 0.41 -1.26 -7.58
N CYS A 14 0.88 -0.08 -7.17
CA CYS A 14 0.25 0.67 -6.09
C CYS A 14 -1.19 1.08 -6.46
N ASN A 15 -1.41 1.52 -7.70
CA ASN A 15 -2.74 1.89 -8.20
C ASN A 15 -3.68 0.68 -8.22
N GLN A 16 -3.22 -0.48 -8.71
CA GLN A 16 -4.01 -1.72 -8.67
C GLN A 16 -4.34 -2.15 -7.24
N ALA A 17 -3.41 -1.98 -6.30
CA ALA A 17 -3.65 -2.25 -4.88
C ALA A 17 -4.71 -1.30 -4.29
N ILE A 18 -4.68 -0.01 -4.64
CA ILE A 18 -5.70 0.98 -4.23
C ILE A 18 -7.08 0.60 -4.77
N GLU A 19 -7.18 0.22 -6.05
CA GLU A 19 -8.45 -0.22 -6.64
C GLU A 19 -8.99 -1.47 -5.93
N THR A 20 -8.12 -2.45 -5.68
CA THR A 20 -8.46 -3.67 -4.93
C THR A 20 -8.93 -3.34 -3.51
N LEU A 21 -8.23 -2.41 -2.83
CA LEU A 21 -8.60 -1.95 -1.50
C LEU A 21 -10.01 -1.31 -1.50
N LYS A 22 -10.28 -0.43 -2.47
CA LYS A 22 -11.58 0.24 -2.64
C LYS A 22 -12.73 -0.73 -2.90
N LEU A 23 -12.51 -1.74 -3.73
CA LEU A 23 -13.50 -2.80 -3.98
C LEU A 23 -13.85 -3.61 -2.71
N ASN A 24 -12.90 -3.72 -1.77
CA ASN A 24 -13.06 -4.50 -0.54
C ASN A 24 -13.30 -3.62 0.70
N ARG A 25 -13.67 -2.35 0.53
CA ARG A 25 -13.85 -1.38 1.63
C ARG A 25 -14.78 -1.88 2.73
N SER A 26 -15.85 -2.60 2.38
CA SER A 26 -16.84 -3.10 3.34
C SER A 26 -16.33 -4.23 4.24
N VAL A 27 -15.23 -4.88 3.86
CA VAL A 27 -14.65 -6.02 4.59
C VAL A 27 -13.60 -5.56 5.60
N LEU A 28 -13.00 -4.40 5.38
CA LEU A 28 -11.92 -3.87 6.21
C LEU A 28 -12.45 -2.91 7.28
N GLN A 29 -11.78 -2.90 8.43
CA GLN A 29 -12.02 -1.86 9.43
C GLN A 29 -11.66 -0.49 8.84
N PRO A 30 -12.47 0.57 9.07
CA PRO A 30 -12.24 1.89 8.47
C PRO A 30 -10.83 2.45 8.69
N GLN A 31 -10.27 2.28 9.90
CA GLN A 31 -8.93 2.76 10.24
C GLN A 31 -7.83 2.02 9.48
N LEU A 32 -8.03 0.71 9.24
CA LEU A 32 -7.10 -0.10 8.47
C LEU A 32 -7.15 0.29 6.99
N PHE A 33 -8.35 0.49 6.46
CA PHE A 33 -8.56 1.00 5.10
C PHE A 33 -7.82 2.34 4.92
N ASP A 34 -8.09 3.33 5.77
CA ASP A 34 -7.50 4.67 5.66
C ASP A 34 -5.97 4.63 5.79
N SER A 35 -5.44 3.74 6.65
CA SER A 35 -4.00 3.55 6.82
C SER A 35 -3.34 2.97 5.56
N ILE A 36 -3.91 1.91 4.99
CA ILE A 36 -3.37 1.27 3.79
C ILE A 36 -3.48 2.23 2.59
N GLU A 37 -4.61 2.93 2.44
CA GLU A 37 -4.82 3.89 1.35
C GLU A 37 -3.75 4.99 1.38
N LYS A 38 -3.55 5.66 2.53
CA LYS A 38 -2.55 6.72 2.68
C LYS A 38 -1.12 6.23 2.42
N GLN A 39 -0.79 5.01 2.84
CA GLN A 39 0.53 4.44 2.60
C GLN A 39 0.75 4.15 1.10
N LEU A 40 -0.27 3.67 0.38
CA LEU A 40 -0.20 3.44 -1.06
C LEU A 40 -0.12 4.76 -1.84
N GLU A 41 -0.92 5.76 -1.49
CA GLU A 41 -0.86 7.11 -2.08
C GLU A 41 0.51 7.76 -1.88
N TRP A 42 1.09 7.58 -0.69
CA TRP A 42 2.44 8.06 -0.41
C TRP A 42 3.50 7.33 -1.24
N LEU A 43 3.38 6.01 -1.43
CA LEU A 43 4.27 5.24 -2.30
C LEU A 43 4.19 5.69 -3.76
N VAL A 44 2.99 5.98 -4.28
CA VAL A 44 2.82 6.56 -5.62
C VAL A 44 3.59 7.88 -5.71
N SER A 45 3.35 8.80 -4.78
CA SER A 45 4.07 10.08 -4.72
C SER A 45 5.59 9.90 -4.63
N TYR A 46 6.05 8.89 -3.90
CA TYR A 46 7.48 8.58 -3.77
C TYR A 46 8.09 8.08 -5.08
N PHE A 47 7.41 7.18 -5.80
CA PHE A 47 7.90 6.66 -7.08
C PHE A 47 7.76 7.66 -8.23
N GLU A 48 6.80 8.58 -8.17
CA GLU A 48 6.70 9.72 -9.08
C GLU A 48 7.78 10.79 -8.83
N GLY A 49 8.47 10.73 -7.69
CA GLY A 49 9.47 11.72 -7.29
C GLY A 49 8.90 13.03 -6.77
N THR A 50 7.61 13.07 -6.42
CA THR A 50 6.97 14.24 -5.78
C THR A 50 7.15 14.23 -4.26
N SER A 51 7.47 13.06 -3.68
CA SER A 51 7.85 12.86 -2.28
C SER A 51 9.24 12.22 -2.18
N ASN A 52 10.11 12.77 -1.32
CA ASN A 52 11.52 12.39 -1.25
C ASN A 52 11.92 11.76 0.11
N GLU A 53 10.96 11.57 1.00
CA GLU A 53 11.19 11.18 2.39
C GLU A 53 11.45 9.67 2.51
N ARG A 54 12.66 9.23 2.17
CA ARG A 54 13.05 7.81 2.22
C ARG A 54 12.82 7.16 3.59
N SER A 55 12.88 7.92 4.70
CA SER A 55 12.64 7.40 6.05
C SER A 55 11.26 6.78 6.21
N LYS A 56 10.23 7.30 5.54
CA LYS A 56 8.86 6.78 5.60
C LYS A 56 8.71 5.37 5.03
N LEU A 57 9.62 4.90 4.18
CA LEU A 57 9.64 3.51 3.72
C LEU A 57 9.74 2.52 4.90
N PHE A 58 10.43 2.92 5.98
CA PHE A 58 10.60 2.10 7.17
C PHE A 58 9.42 2.20 8.15
N GLU A 59 8.50 3.13 7.91
CA GLU A 59 7.28 3.32 8.72
C GLU A 59 6.07 2.59 8.11
N LEU A 60 6.23 2.00 6.91
CA LEU A 60 5.18 1.26 6.24
C LEU A 60 4.82 -0.02 7.02
N THR A 61 3.53 -0.26 7.19
CA THR A 61 2.99 -1.37 8.01
C THR A 61 2.31 -2.45 7.19
N PHE A 62 2.43 -2.42 5.85
CA PHE A 62 1.83 -3.43 4.95
C PHE A 62 2.15 -4.87 5.34
N GLY A 63 3.41 -5.16 5.68
CA GLY A 63 3.83 -6.50 6.09
C GLY A 63 3.16 -6.96 7.38
N HIS A 64 2.96 -6.05 8.33
CA HIS A 64 2.27 -6.33 9.58
C HIS A 64 0.79 -6.66 9.33
N TYR A 65 0.11 -5.88 8.48
CA TYR A 65 -1.28 -6.16 8.12
C TYR A 65 -1.42 -7.46 7.32
N ALA A 66 -0.54 -7.73 6.36
CA ALA A 66 -0.56 -8.96 5.59
C ALA A 66 -0.35 -10.20 6.48
N ALA A 67 0.58 -10.13 7.42
CA ALA A 67 0.79 -11.20 8.39
C ALA A 67 -0.47 -11.45 9.24
N ARG A 68 -1.12 -10.38 9.72
CA ARG A 68 -2.35 -10.49 10.52
C ARG A 68 -3.52 -11.12 9.77
N GLU A 69 -3.66 -10.83 8.49
CA GLU A 69 -4.77 -11.35 7.67
C GLU A 69 -4.52 -12.78 7.17
N ILE A 70 -3.26 -13.18 6.98
CA ILE A 70 -2.87 -14.49 6.43
C ILE A 70 -2.58 -15.51 7.55
N ASP A 71 -2.02 -15.08 8.69
CA ASP A 71 -1.77 -15.95 9.84
C ASP A 71 -2.96 -15.89 10.82
N PRO A 72 -3.72 -16.99 10.98
CA PRO A 72 -4.82 -17.04 11.92
C PRO A 72 -4.41 -16.77 13.38
N ARG A 73 -3.14 -16.93 13.74
CA ARG A 73 -2.62 -16.73 15.10
C ARG A 73 -2.47 -15.27 15.48
N GLU A 74 -2.34 -14.39 14.49
CA GLU A 74 -2.19 -12.95 14.68
C GLU A 74 -3.56 -12.23 14.72
N ARG A 75 -4.67 -12.91 14.41
CA ARG A 75 -6.02 -12.32 14.43
C ARG A 75 -6.54 -11.98 15.83
N ASP A 76 -6.04 -12.65 16.87
CA ASP A 76 -6.56 -12.58 18.24
C ASP A 76 -5.66 -11.79 19.22
N LEU A 77 -4.60 -11.14 18.72
CA LEU A 77 -3.72 -10.23 19.50
C LEU A 77 -4.18 -8.78 19.40
#